data_AF-A0A068B3I8-F1
#
_entry.id   AF-A0A068B3I8-F1
#
_cell.length_a   1.000
_cell.length_b   1.000
_cell.length_c   1.000
_cell.angle_alpha   90.00
_cell.angle_beta   90.00
_cell.angle_gamma   90.00
#
_symmetry.space_group_name_H-M   'P 1'
#
loop_
_entity.id
_entity.type
_entity.pdbx_description
1 polymer ?
#
loop_
_entity_poly.entity_id
_entity_poly.type
_entity_poly.pdbx_seq_one_letter_code
_entity_poly.pdbx_strand_id
1 'polypeptide(L)'
;IEKENPEEQVWRTKNKTPENPYGTFRGKTIFEAAEKHVSPDGSKRALGYIPTEQEWQSPNIHEETATGNPRKKDQWRYSAELPEHRTWFFYLQRLCNHCTYPACLAACPRNAIYKRPEDGIVLIDQERCRGYRKCVEACPYKKPMYNSTTRISEKCIACYPRIEGKDPVLSPDATPLETRCMAACVGKIRIQGLVKKTGGKWAKVPENPLHFLVQERKIALPLYPQFGTEPNGYYIPPRWAPRGYLTQMFGPG
;
A
#
# COMPACT_ATOMS: atom_id res chain seq x y z
N ILE A 1 -12.45 0.96 12.08
CA ILE A 1 -11.25 0.58 12.85
C ILE A 1 -11.17 1.40 14.13
N GLU A 2 -11.02 2.73 14.06
CA GLU A 2 -10.96 3.58 15.27
C GLU A 2 -12.23 3.48 16.15
N LYS A 3 -13.42 3.35 15.53
CA LYS A 3 -14.67 3.06 16.25
C LYS A 3 -14.69 1.70 16.96
N GLU A 4 -13.94 0.71 16.45
CA GLU A 4 -13.95 -0.69 16.93
C GLU A 4 -12.89 -0.97 17.99
N ASN A 5 -11.89 -0.11 18.10
CA ASN A 5 -10.89 -0.16 19.16
C ASN A 5 -10.45 1.26 19.50
N PRO A 6 -11.33 2.08 20.12
CA PRO A 6 -10.95 3.41 20.56
C PRO A 6 -9.80 3.27 21.56
N GLU A 7 -8.76 4.10 21.41
CA GLU A 7 -7.57 4.16 22.28
C GLU A 7 -6.53 3.02 22.12
N GLU A 8 -6.84 1.98 21.36
CA GLU A 8 -5.95 0.84 21.10
C GLU A 8 -5.68 0.66 19.60
N GLN A 9 -5.23 1.72 18.93
CA GLN A 9 -4.66 1.63 17.57
C GLN A 9 -3.21 2.09 17.63
N VAL A 10 -2.48 1.54 18.60
CA VAL A 10 -1.16 2.03 18.99
C VAL A 10 -0.09 0.97 18.81
N TRP A 11 1.07 1.41 18.35
CA TRP A 11 2.24 0.56 18.26
C TRP A 11 2.95 0.50 19.62
N ARG A 12 3.17 -0.72 20.13
CA ARG A 12 4.06 -0.94 21.27
C ARG A 12 5.46 -1.29 20.80
N THR A 13 6.39 -0.39 21.06
CA THR A 13 7.80 -0.52 20.71
C THR A 13 8.67 -1.16 21.80
N LYS A 14 8.09 -1.46 22.97
CA LYS A 14 8.76 -2.25 24.03
C LYS A 14 8.83 -3.72 23.61
N ASN A 15 9.93 -4.40 23.95
CA ASN A 15 10.18 -5.83 23.66
C ASN A 15 10.25 -6.20 22.17
N LYS A 16 10.97 -5.41 21.37
CA LYS A 16 11.29 -5.75 19.97
C LYS A 16 12.06 -7.07 19.91
N THR A 17 11.65 -7.98 19.03
CA THR A 17 12.37 -9.22 18.72
C THR A 17 12.89 -9.17 17.28
N PRO A 18 13.79 -10.07 16.85
CA PRO A 18 14.17 -10.19 15.44
C PRO A 18 12.96 -10.41 14.51
N GLU A 19 11.90 -11.06 15.00
CA GLU A 19 10.65 -11.32 14.28
C GLU A 19 9.73 -10.09 14.26
N ASN A 20 9.78 -9.25 15.30
CA ASN A 20 9.01 -8.01 15.43
C ASN A 20 9.96 -6.80 15.58
N PRO A 21 10.78 -6.49 14.56
CA PRO A 21 11.84 -5.48 14.68
C PRO A 21 11.28 -4.07 14.91
N TYR A 22 10.03 -3.86 14.54
CA TYR A 22 9.34 -2.57 14.65
C TYR A 22 8.45 -2.50 15.90
N GLY A 23 8.29 -3.61 16.63
CA GLY A 23 7.37 -3.72 17.75
C GLY A 23 6.04 -4.36 17.33
N THR A 24 5.07 -4.36 18.24
CA THR A 24 3.79 -5.04 18.04
C THR A 24 2.66 -4.03 17.95
N PHE A 25 1.83 -4.16 16.92
CA PHE A 25 0.62 -3.36 16.83
C PHE A 25 -0.41 -3.88 17.84
N ARG A 26 -0.81 -3.03 18.78
CA ARG A 26 -1.94 -3.29 19.67
C ARG A 26 -3.15 -2.56 19.13
N GLY A 27 -3.84 -3.24 18.22
CA GLY A 27 -5.07 -2.81 17.59
C GLY A 27 -5.64 -3.91 16.70
N LYS A 28 -6.76 -3.61 16.05
CA LYS A 28 -7.42 -4.53 15.11
C LYS A 28 -7.07 -4.18 13.68
N THR A 29 -6.68 -5.19 12.91
CA THR A 29 -6.55 -5.12 11.45
C THR A 29 -7.91 -4.94 10.78
N ILE A 30 -7.92 -4.67 9.47
CA ILE A 30 -9.18 -4.61 8.70
C ILE A 30 -9.90 -5.96 8.63
N PHE A 31 -9.18 -7.07 8.85
CA PHE A 31 -9.74 -8.41 8.84
C PHE A 31 -10.44 -8.68 10.17
N GLU A 32 -9.73 -8.51 11.29
CA GLU A 32 -10.27 -8.71 12.65
C GLU A 32 -11.43 -7.75 12.96
N ALA A 33 -11.35 -6.50 12.47
CA ALA A 33 -12.45 -5.55 12.60
C ALA A 33 -13.68 -5.93 11.77
N ALA A 34 -13.52 -6.68 10.68
CA ALA A 34 -14.64 -7.10 9.84
C ALA A 34 -15.48 -8.21 10.49
N GLU A 35 -14.87 -9.08 11.29
CA GLU A 35 -15.57 -10.17 11.98
C GLU A 35 -16.71 -9.68 12.88
N LYS A 36 -16.55 -8.48 13.47
CA LYS A 36 -17.57 -7.86 14.34
C LYS A 36 -18.55 -6.96 13.60
N HIS A 37 -18.32 -6.70 12.32
CA HIS A 37 -19.14 -5.82 11.48
C HIS A 37 -19.90 -6.61 10.41
N VAL A 38 -21.09 -7.07 10.77
CA VAL A 38 -22.07 -7.54 9.79
C VAL A 38 -22.69 -6.31 9.14
N SER A 39 -22.47 -6.15 7.83
CA SER A 39 -23.14 -5.10 7.05
C SER A 39 -24.53 -5.55 6.61
N PRO A 40 -25.40 -4.64 6.15
CA PRO A 40 -26.69 -5.01 5.56
C PRO A 40 -26.55 -6.02 4.40
N ASP A 41 -25.42 -5.97 3.67
CA ASP A 41 -25.07 -6.90 2.60
C ASP A 41 -24.49 -8.25 3.09
N GLY A 42 -24.48 -8.51 4.40
CA GLY A 42 -23.91 -9.69 5.04
C GLY A 42 -22.53 -9.49 5.67
N SER A 43 -21.90 -10.59 6.07
CA SER A 43 -20.58 -10.61 6.71
C SER A 43 -19.49 -10.18 5.73
N LYS A 44 -18.72 -9.12 6.08
CA LYS A 44 -17.56 -8.69 5.30
C LYS A 44 -16.32 -9.49 5.71
N ARG A 45 -15.49 -9.86 4.73
CA ARG A 45 -14.18 -10.51 5.00
C ARG A 45 -13.06 -9.52 5.31
N ALA A 46 -13.23 -8.26 4.91
CA ALA A 46 -12.33 -7.16 5.24
C ALA A 46 -13.12 -5.86 5.30
N LEU A 47 -12.83 -5.02 6.29
CA LEU A 47 -13.49 -3.74 6.45
C LEU A 47 -13.06 -2.79 5.33
N GLY A 48 -14.03 -2.10 4.75
CA GLY A 48 -13.80 -1.21 3.62
C GLY A 48 -15.01 -0.34 3.32
N TYR A 49 -14.84 0.52 2.33
CA TYR A 49 -15.90 1.37 1.79
C TYR A 49 -15.67 1.55 0.29
N ILE A 50 -16.75 1.78 -0.45
CA ILE A 50 -16.70 2.12 -1.87
C ILE A 50 -16.61 3.65 -1.95
N PRO A 51 -15.55 4.21 -2.56
CA PRO A 51 -15.49 5.65 -2.73
C PRO A 51 -16.62 6.12 -3.65
N THR A 52 -17.17 7.27 -3.29
CA THR A 52 -18.18 8.02 -4.05
C THR A 52 -17.64 8.41 -5.41
N GLU A 53 -18.55 8.74 -6.33
CA GLU A 53 -18.16 9.21 -7.66
C GLU A 53 -17.33 10.50 -7.57
N GLN A 54 -17.70 11.42 -6.67
CA GLN A 54 -16.96 12.66 -6.43
C GLN A 54 -15.51 12.41 -5.98
N GLU A 55 -15.28 11.42 -5.10
CA GLU A 55 -13.92 11.03 -4.69
C GLU A 55 -13.09 10.48 -5.87
N TRP A 56 -13.73 9.88 -6.88
CA TRP A 56 -13.06 9.33 -8.07
C TRP A 56 -12.86 10.35 -9.20
N GLN A 57 -13.77 11.32 -9.34
CA GLN A 57 -13.78 12.28 -10.44
C GLN A 57 -12.67 13.34 -10.33
N SER A 58 -12.03 13.45 -9.17
CA SER A 58 -11.06 14.50 -8.93
C SER A 58 -9.72 13.91 -8.48
N PRO A 59 -9.01 13.25 -9.41
CA PRO A 59 -7.65 12.81 -9.12
C PRO A 59 -6.80 14.04 -8.82
N ASN A 60 -5.96 13.95 -7.79
CA ASN A 60 -4.97 14.97 -7.45
C ASN A 60 -5.53 16.31 -6.92
N ILE A 61 -6.75 16.36 -6.35
CA ILE A 61 -7.17 17.54 -5.58
C ILE A 61 -6.15 17.76 -4.45
N HIS A 62 -5.77 19.02 -4.22
CA HIS A 62 -4.81 19.47 -3.22
C HIS A 62 -3.34 19.20 -3.55
N GLU A 63 -3.02 18.97 -4.83
CA GLU A 63 -1.65 19.06 -5.32
C GLU A 63 -1.00 20.39 -4.89
N GLU A 64 0.26 20.33 -4.47
CA GLU A 64 1.04 21.46 -3.92
C GLU A 64 0.43 22.21 -2.74
N THR A 65 -0.66 21.73 -2.14
CA THR A 65 -1.37 22.49 -1.10
C THR A 65 -1.33 21.73 0.23
N ALA A 66 -0.67 22.31 1.23
CA ALA A 66 -0.79 21.82 2.61
C ALA A 66 -2.22 22.08 3.10
N THR A 67 -3.03 21.03 3.22
CA THR A 67 -4.42 21.15 3.66
C THR A 67 -4.50 21.20 5.18
N GLY A 68 -5.14 22.24 5.71
CA GLY A 68 -5.39 22.46 7.13
C GLY A 68 -6.68 23.26 7.31
N ASN A 69 -7.20 23.34 8.54
CA ASN A 69 -8.42 24.10 8.80
C ASN A 69 -8.17 25.60 8.51
N PRO A 70 -8.83 26.21 7.49
CA PRO A 70 -8.56 27.58 7.06
C PRO A 70 -8.90 28.63 8.12
N ARG A 71 -9.73 28.29 9.12
CA ARG A 71 -10.11 29.17 10.24
C ARG A 71 -9.20 29.04 11.46
N LYS A 72 -8.31 28.05 11.48
CA LYS A 72 -7.32 27.91 12.54
C LYS A 72 -6.13 28.76 12.14
N LYS A 73 -5.93 29.92 12.80
CA LYS A 73 -4.65 30.65 12.68
C LYS A 73 -3.53 29.66 12.94
N ASP A 74 -2.51 29.66 12.11
CA ASP A 74 -1.33 28.89 12.42
C ASP A 74 -0.82 29.34 13.80
N GLN A 75 -0.49 28.38 14.64
CA GLN A 75 -0.04 28.64 16.02
C GLN A 75 1.40 29.20 16.05
N TRP A 76 1.95 29.50 14.86
CA TRP A 76 3.36 29.36 14.59
C TRP A 76 3.85 30.50 13.70
N ARG A 77 4.25 31.61 14.34
CA ARG A 77 4.74 32.87 13.73
C ARG A 77 5.95 32.75 12.78
N TYR A 78 6.49 31.55 12.55
CA TYR A 78 7.64 31.23 11.69
C TYR A 78 7.36 29.95 10.90
N SER A 79 7.78 29.86 9.64
CA SER A 79 7.38 28.80 8.70
C SER A 79 8.25 27.52 8.73
N ALA A 80 9.50 27.58 9.20
CA ALA A 80 10.40 26.43 9.24
C ALA A 80 11.45 26.54 10.37
N GLU A 81 11.62 25.47 11.15
CA GLU A 81 12.70 25.29 12.13
C GLU A 81 13.06 23.80 12.16
N LEU A 82 14.33 23.42 11.97
CA LEU A 82 14.71 22.01 12.06
C LEU A 82 14.52 21.50 13.50
N PRO A 83 14.09 20.24 13.70
CA PRO A 83 13.95 19.17 12.71
C PRO A 83 12.59 19.11 11.99
N GLU A 84 11.63 19.98 12.27
CA GLU A 84 10.24 19.86 11.79
C GLU A 84 9.74 21.15 11.11
N HIS A 85 9.39 21.06 9.82
CA HIS A 85 8.75 22.18 9.13
C HIS A 85 7.33 22.38 9.65
N ARG A 86 6.99 23.61 10.04
CA ARG A 86 5.68 23.91 10.65
C ARG A 86 4.55 23.86 9.63
N THR A 87 4.83 24.27 8.39
CA THR A 87 4.03 23.95 7.21
C THR A 87 4.80 22.92 6.39
N TRP A 88 4.18 21.78 6.13
CA TRP A 88 4.83 20.67 5.43
C TRP A 88 3.85 19.98 4.48
N PHE A 89 4.40 19.46 3.40
CA PHE A 89 3.75 18.48 2.54
C PHE A 89 4.85 17.57 1.96
N PHE A 90 4.44 16.43 1.41
CA PHE A 90 5.32 15.59 0.61
C PHE A 90 4.49 14.78 -0.37
N TYR A 91 5.14 14.35 -1.45
CA TYR A 91 4.49 13.50 -2.44
C TYR A 91 4.53 12.04 -2.00
N LEU A 92 3.37 11.40 -2.02
CA LEU A 92 3.25 9.97 -1.76
C LEU A 92 2.72 9.26 -2.99
N GLN A 93 3.62 8.76 -3.82
CA GLN A 93 3.24 8.00 -5.01
C GLN A 93 2.81 6.59 -4.60
N ARG A 94 1.57 6.20 -4.91
CA ARG A 94 1.02 4.90 -4.48
C ARG A 94 0.64 4.03 -5.67
N LEU A 95 0.98 2.76 -5.59
CA LEU A 95 0.60 1.70 -6.53
C LEU A 95 -0.06 0.53 -5.79
N CYS A 96 -0.46 -0.52 -6.52
CA CYS A 96 -0.91 -1.75 -5.85
C CYS A 96 0.27 -2.38 -5.12
N ASN A 97 0.14 -2.63 -3.83
CA ASN A 97 1.23 -3.19 -3.03
C ASN A 97 1.46 -4.69 -3.27
N HIS A 98 0.68 -5.34 -4.15
CA HIS A 98 0.69 -6.80 -4.38
C HIS A 98 0.90 -7.60 -3.09
N CYS A 99 0.08 -7.28 -2.08
CA CYS A 99 0.22 -7.67 -0.68
C CYS A 99 0.44 -9.17 -0.45
N THR A 100 1.09 -9.57 0.63
CA THR A 100 1.21 -10.99 1.03
C THR A 100 -0.16 -11.54 1.43
N TYR A 101 -0.98 -10.75 2.12
CA TYR A 101 -2.36 -11.06 2.50
C TYR A 101 -3.34 -10.05 1.86
N PRO A 102 -3.70 -10.21 0.56
CA PRO A 102 -4.48 -9.21 -0.16
C PRO A 102 -5.95 -9.22 0.29
N ALA A 103 -6.40 -8.11 0.87
CA ALA A 103 -7.82 -7.93 1.22
C ALA A 103 -8.76 -8.01 0.01
N CYS A 104 -8.31 -7.53 -1.15
CA CYS A 104 -9.08 -7.63 -2.38
C CYS A 104 -9.31 -9.09 -2.82
N LEU A 105 -8.31 -9.96 -2.63
CA LEU A 105 -8.41 -11.38 -2.92
C LEU A 105 -9.42 -12.02 -1.97
N ALA A 106 -9.27 -11.79 -0.66
CA ALA A 106 -10.18 -12.33 0.35
C ALA A 106 -11.64 -11.94 0.09
N ALA A 107 -11.89 -10.70 -0.34
CA ALA A 107 -13.23 -10.14 -0.52
C ALA A 107 -13.94 -10.55 -1.82
N CYS A 108 -13.26 -11.11 -2.83
CA CYS A 108 -13.90 -11.44 -4.10
C CYS A 108 -14.78 -12.68 -3.96
N PRO A 109 -16.12 -12.59 -4.09
CA PRO A 109 -17.01 -13.75 -3.89
C PRO A 109 -16.86 -14.81 -4.99
N ARG A 110 -16.33 -14.44 -6.15
CA ARG A 110 -16.19 -15.30 -7.33
C ARG A 110 -14.77 -15.87 -7.49
N ASN A 111 -13.88 -15.58 -6.54
CA ASN A 111 -12.47 -15.96 -6.58
C ASN A 111 -11.76 -15.55 -7.89
N ALA A 112 -12.18 -14.44 -8.52
CA ALA A 112 -11.58 -13.93 -9.76
C ALA A 112 -10.23 -13.23 -9.52
N ILE A 113 -9.86 -13.01 -8.26
CA ILE A 113 -8.58 -12.42 -7.87
C ILE A 113 -7.68 -13.53 -7.36
N TYR A 114 -6.45 -13.55 -7.82
CA TYR A 114 -5.45 -14.54 -7.43
C TYR A 114 -4.09 -13.89 -7.26
N LYS A 115 -3.21 -14.54 -6.50
CA LYS A 115 -1.80 -14.16 -6.35
C LYS A 115 -0.96 -15.23 -7.01
N ARG A 116 -0.12 -14.82 -7.94
CA ARG A 116 0.77 -15.73 -8.66
C ARG A 116 1.84 -16.30 -7.73
N PRO A 117 2.07 -17.62 -7.71
CA PRO A 117 3.06 -18.24 -6.83
C PRO A 117 4.52 -17.88 -7.19
N GLU A 118 4.82 -17.66 -8.47
CA GLU A 118 6.17 -17.47 -8.99
C GLU A 118 6.77 -16.09 -8.68
N ASP A 119 5.96 -15.05 -8.61
CA ASP A 119 6.41 -13.66 -8.45
C ASP A 119 5.62 -12.85 -7.40
N GLY A 120 4.53 -13.42 -6.87
CA GLY A 120 3.67 -12.76 -5.89
C GLY A 120 2.78 -11.66 -6.46
N ILE A 121 2.71 -11.48 -7.78
CA ILE A 121 1.84 -10.49 -8.42
C ILE A 121 0.38 -10.91 -8.23
N VAL A 122 -0.37 -10.08 -7.52
CA VAL A 122 -1.84 -10.20 -7.44
C VAL A 122 -2.46 -9.72 -8.75
N LEU A 123 -3.34 -10.50 -9.38
CA LEU A 123 -4.06 -10.23 -10.65
C LEU A 123 -5.59 -10.34 -10.49
N ILE A 124 -6.34 -9.72 -11.40
CA ILE A 124 -7.79 -9.90 -11.52
C ILE A 124 -8.04 -10.56 -12.87
N ASP A 125 -8.57 -11.77 -12.86
CA ASP A 125 -9.04 -12.48 -14.04
C ASP A 125 -10.23 -11.71 -14.65
N GLN A 126 -10.02 -11.15 -15.84
CA GLN A 126 -11.00 -10.32 -16.52
C GLN A 126 -12.20 -11.14 -17.02
N GLU A 127 -12.00 -12.42 -17.37
CA GLU A 127 -13.05 -13.32 -17.86
C GLU A 127 -13.98 -13.79 -16.74
N ARG A 128 -13.43 -13.99 -15.54
CA ARG A 128 -14.19 -14.41 -14.34
C ARG A 128 -14.82 -13.23 -13.60
N CYS A 129 -14.31 -12.02 -13.76
CA CYS A 129 -14.83 -10.84 -13.08
C CYS A 129 -16.25 -10.49 -13.56
N ARG A 130 -17.12 -10.16 -12.61
CA ARG A 130 -18.51 -9.72 -12.87
C ARG A 130 -18.85 -8.39 -12.19
N GLY A 131 -17.82 -7.64 -11.78
CA GLY A 131 -18.03 -6.28 -11.32
C GLY A 131 -18.75 -6.14 -9.99
N TYR A 132 -18.66 -7.10 -9.06
CA TYR A 132 -19.28 -7.00 -7.72
C TYR A 132 -18.70 -5.87 -6.83
N ARG A 133 -17.58 -5.25 -7.23
CA ARG A 133 -16.89 -4.14 -6.55
C ARG A 133 -16.44 -4.42 -5.10
N LYS A 134 -16.66 -5.61 -4.54
CA LYS A 134 -16.16 -5.99 -3.21
C LYS A 134 -14.64 -5.89 -3.08
N CYS A 135 -13.90 -6.08 -4.18
CA CYS A 135 -12.45 -5.86 -4.18
C CYS A 135 -12.05 -4.36 -4.10
N VAL A 136 -12.84 -3.47 -4.71
CA VAL A 136 -12.68 -2.01 -4.64
C VAL A 136 -12.97 -1.53 -3.23
N GLU A 137 -14.05 -2.05 -2.64
CA GLU A 137 -14.45 -1.80 -1.26
C GLU A 137 -13.35 -2.20 -0.27
N ALA A 138 -12.94 -3.47 -0.32
CA ALA A 138 -12.08 -4.11 0.67
C ALA A 138 -10.61 -3.70 0.60
N CYS A 139 -10.11 -3.25 -0.56
CA CYS A 139 -8.72 -2.81 -0.64
C CYS A 139 -8.52 -1.53 0.19
N PRO A 140 -7.71 -1.55 1.26
CA PRO A 140 -7.54 -0.37 2.10
C PRO A 140 -6.75 0.73 1.38
N TYR A 141 -6.02 0.37 0.32
CA TYR A 141 -5.26 1.30 -0.52
C TYR A 141 -6.03 1.80 -1.75
N LYS A 142 -7.27 1.33 -1.97
CA LYS A 142 -8.14 1.69 -3.09
C LYS A 142 -7.46 1.57 -4.47
N LYS A 143 -6.80 0.43 -4.69
CA LYS A 143 -6.04 0.15 -5.93
C LYS A 143 -6.76 -0.66 -6.99
N PRO A 144 -7.72 -1.54 -6.66
CA PRO A 144 -8.73 -1.98 -7.60
C PRO A 144 -9.68 -0.83 -7.92
N MET A 145 -9.93 -0.63 -9.20
CA MET A 145 -10.85 0.37 -9.74
C MET A 145 -11.93 -0.38 -10.53
N TYR A 146 -13.15 0.16 -10.54
CA TYR A 146 -14.24 -0.39 -11.34
C TYR A 146 -14.31 0.37 -12.65
N ASN A 147 -14.26 -0.35 -13.77
CA ASN A 147 -14.46 0.20 -15.08
C ASN A 147 -15.96 0.14 -15.42
N SER A 148 -16.59 1.31 -15.56
CA SER A 148 -18.02 1.43 -15.84
C SER A 148 -18.40 0.98 -17.25
N THR A 149 -17.47 1.07 -18.20
CA THR A 149 -17.65 0.66 -19.60
C THR A 149 -17.63 -0.87 -19.73
N THR A 150 -16.57 -1.52 -19.22
CA THR A 150 -16.43 -2.99 -19.31
C THR A 150 -17.19 -3.73 -18.21
N ARG A 151 -17.69 -3.00 -17.20
CA ARG A 151 -18.42 -3.51 -16.03
C ARG A 151 -17.64 -4.53 -15.19
N ILE A 152 -16.32 -4.48 -15.26
CA ILE A 152 -15.41 -5.31 -14.47
C ILE A 152 -14.42 -4.43 -13.71
N SER A 153 -13.70 -5.03 -12.76
CA SER A 153 -12.68 -4.32 -12.00
C SER A 153 -11.29 -4.58 -12.55
N GLU A 154 -10.48 -3.54 -12.59
CA GLU A 154 -9.11 -3.51 -13.06
C GLU A 154 -8.19 -2.99 -11.96
N LYS A 155 -6.89 -3.25 -12.07
CA LYS A 155 -5.88 -2.68 -11.16
C LYS A 155 -4.49 -2.77 -11.80
N CYS A 156 -3.50 -2.17 -11.14
CA CYS A 156 -2.10 -2.37 -11.47
C CYS A 156 -1.76 -3.87 -11.61
N ILE A 157 -1.16 -4.24 -12.74
CA ILE A 157 -0.75 -5.60 -13.08
C ILE A 157 0.75 -5.83 -12.83
N ALA A 158 1.41 -4.93 -12.09
CA ALA A 158 2.86 -4.84 -11.94
C ALA A 158 3.63 -4.95 -13.27
N CYS A 159 3.03 -4.48 -14.37
CA CYS A 159 3.54 -4.68 -15.73
C CYS A 159 4.09 -6.10 -15.95
N TYR A 160 3.39 -7.15 -15.50
CA TYR A 160 3.91 -8.51 -15.57
C TYR A 160 4.46 -8.93 -16.96
N PRO A 161 3.91 -8.49 -18.12
CA PRO A 161 4.52 -8.82 -19.40
C PRO A 161 5.96 -8.31 -19.51
N ARG A 162 6.26 -7.13 -18.95
CA ARG A 162 7.62 -6.59 -18.90
C ARG A 162 8.51 -7.39 -17.97
N ILE A 163 8.04 -7.71 -16.77
CA ILE A 163 8.79 -8.51 -15.79
C ILE A 163 9.14 -9.90 -16.37
N GLU A 164 8.26 -10.46 -17.21
CA GLU A 164 8.47 -11.74 -17.86
C GLU A 164 9.32 -11.69 -19.13
N GLY A 165 9.78 -10.51 -19.58
CA GLY A 165 10.46 -10.37 -20.87
C GLY A 165 9.55 -10.64 -22.07
N LYS A 166 8.24 -10.42 -21.92
CA LYS A 166 7.21 -10.59 -22.96
C LYS A 166 6.65 -9.26 -23.47
N ASP A 167 7.35 -8.15 -23.23
CA ASP A 167 7.00 -6.86 -23.83
C ASP A 167 7.32 -6.94 -25.34
N PRO A 168 6.31 -6.90 -26.23
CA PRO A 168 6.52 -7.19 -27.65
C PRO A 168 7.32 -6.10 -28.38
N VAL A 169 7.45 -4.91 -27.78
CA VAL A 169 8.13 -3.77 -28.40
C VAL A 169 9.53 -3.60 -27.84
N LEU A 170 9.71 -3.81 -26.53
CA LEU A 170 10.94 -3.43 -25.83
C LEU A 170 11.80 -4.62 -25.37
N SER A 171 11.31 -5.86 -25.52
CA SER A 171 12.01 -7.09 -25.11
C SER A 171 12.04 -8.12 -26.26
N PRO A 172 12.65 -7.79 -27.42
CA PRO A 172 12.73 -8.70 -28.56
C PRO A 172 13.60 -9.95 -28.29
N ASP A 173 14.48 -9.87 -27.29
CA ASP A 173 15.41 -10.90 -26.83
C ASP A 173 14.91 -11.65 -25.57
N ALA A 174 13.65 -11.44 -25.18
CA ALA A 174 13.04 -11.96 -23.97
C ALA A 174 13.70 -11.50 -22.66
N THR A 175 14.47 -10.40 -22.68
CA THR A 175 15.07 -9.83 -21.48
C THR A 175 14.02 -9.18 -20.56
N PRO A 176 13.92 -9.58 -19.28
CA PRO A 176 13.05 -8.93 -18.31
C PRO A 176 13.30 -7.42 -18.21
N LEU A 177 12.21 -6.66 -18.17
CA LEU A 177 12.22 -5.20 -18.12
C LEU A 177 11.61 -4.68 -16.82
N GLU A 178 12.04 -3.49 -16.44
CA GLU A 178 11.40 -2.78 -15.36
C GLU A 178 9.95 -2.39 -15.68
N THR A 179 9.11 -2.29 -14.65
CA THR A 179 7.75 -1.80 -14.82
C THR A 179 7.77 -0.34 -15.27
N ARG A 180 6.77 0.05 -16.07
CA ARG A 180 6.79 1.34 -16.78
C ARG A 180 6.91 2.53 -15.83
N CYS A 181 6.26 2.47 -14.68
CA CYS A 181 6.30 3.54 -13.71
C CYS A 181 7.65 3.66 -12.99
N MET A 182 8.45 2.59 -12.91
CA MET A 182 9.81 2.66 -12.35
C MET A 182 10.77 3.20 -13.40
N ALA A 183 10.75 2.65 -14.61
CA ALA A 183 11.60 3.08 -15.71
C ALA A 183 11.38 4.57 -16.10
N ALA A 184 10.13 5.04 -16.07
CA ALA A 184 9.78 6.42 -16.41
C ALA A 184 9.93 7.40 -15.23
N CYS A 185 10.43 6.97 -14.08
CA CYS A 185 10.53 7.83 -12.90
C CYS A 185 11.61 8.91 -13.09
N VAL A 186 11.20 10.12 -13.44
CA VAL A 186 12.09 11.27 -13.63
C VAL A 186 12.97 11.53 -12.41
N GLY A 187 12.40 11.47 -11.21
CA GLY A 187 13.14 11.68 -9.97
C GLY A 187 14.07 10.53 -9.55
N LYS A 188 14.06 9.39 -10.28
CA LYS A 188 14.84 8.18 -9.95
C LYS A 188 14.72 7.72 -8.49
N ILE A 189 13.56 7.96 -7.88
CA ILE A 189 13.28 7.64 -6.47
C ILE A 189 12.72 6.22 -6.27
N ARG A 190 12.60 5.44 -7.35
CA ARG A 190 11.92 4.14 -7.33
C ARG A 190 12.90 3.02 -7.66
N ILE A 191 12.82 1.95 -6.89
CA ILE A 191 13.59 0.72 -7.11
C ILE A 191 12.59 -0.43 -7.10
N GLN A 192 12.79 -1.40 -7.99
CA GLN A 192 11.99 -2.60 -8.07
C GLN A 192 12.86 -3.84 -8.22
N GLY A 193 12.31 -4.99 -7.84
CA GLY A 193 13.01 -6.26 -7.92
C GLY A 193 12.18 -7.38 -7.31
N LEU A 194 12.41 -8.59 -7.79
CA LEU A 194 11.87 -9.80 -7.17
C LEU A 194 12.71 -10.18 -5.97
N VAL A 195 12.06 -10.74 -4.95
CA VAL A 195 12.69 -11.13 -3.69
C VAL A 195 12.31 -12.55 -3.36
N LYS A 196 13.31 -13.39 -3.12
CA LYS A 196 13.09 -14.79 -2.75
C LYS A 196 12.61 -14.84 -1.30
N LYS A 197 11.50 -15.54 -1.05
CA LYS A 197 11.03 -15.84 0.30
C LYS A 197 11.20 -17.35 0.59
N THR A 198 11.65 -17.71 1.79
CA THR A 198 11.79 -19.09 2.27
C THR A 198 11.14 -19.18 3.65
N GLY A 199 10.16 -20.08 3.82
CA GLY A 199 9.36 -20.16 5.06
C GLY A 199 8.61 -18.87 5.37
N GLY A 200 8.16 -18.12 4.35
CA GLY A 200 7.48 -16.83 4.49
C GLY A 200 8.41 -15.64 4.80
N LYS A 201 9.69 -15.87 5.11
CA LYS A 201 10.67 -14.82 5.41
C LYS A 201 11.50 -14.50 4.17
N TRP A 202 12.04 -13.28 4.09
CA TRP A 202 12.97 -12.91 3.03
C TRP A 202 14.25 -13.75 3.13
N ALA A 203 14.70 -14.31 2.01
CA ALA A 203 16.01 -14.92 1.94
C ALA A 203 17.09 -13.84 2.12
N LYS A 204 18.19 -14.19 2.80
CA LYS A 204 19.34 -13.29 2.95
C LYS A 204 20.06 -13.19 1.61
N VAL A 205 19.97 -12.02 0.98
CA VAL A 205 20.57 -11.72 -0.33
C VAL A 205 21.22 -10.33 -0.21
N PRO A 206 22.40 -10.20 0.41
CA PRO A 206 23.01 -8.91 0.74
C PRO A 206 23.25 -8.00 -0.47
N GLU A 207 23.46 -8.59 -1.65
CA GLU A 207 23.66 -7.90 -2.93
C GLU A 207 22.37 -7.28 -3.49
N ASN A 208 21.20 -7.69 -3.01
CA ASN A 208 19.93 -7.13 -3.46
C ASN A 208 19.67 -5.78 -2.76
N PRO A 209 19.59 -4.65 -3.49
CA PRO A 209 19.40 -3.34 -2.88
C PRO A 209 18.09 -3.23 -2.08
N LEU A 210 17.04 -3.96 -2.48
CA LEU A 210 15.79 -3.99 -1.71
C LEU A 210 15.96 -4.73 -0.38
N HIS A 211 16.72 -5.83 -0.36
CA HIS A 211 17.04 -6.53 0.89
C HIS A 211 17.82 -5.61 1.83
N PHE A 212 18.83 -4.91 1.33
CA PHE A 212 19.60 -3.94 2.10
C PHE A 212 18.71 -2.83 2.69
N LEU A 213 17.85 -2.20 1.89
CA LEU A 213 17.03 -1.07 2.33
C LEU A 213 15.92 -1.47 3.33
N VAL A 214 15.29 -2.64 3.13
CA VAL A 214 14.11 -3.09 3.89
C VAL A 214 14.49 -3.96 5.08
N GLN A 215 15.40 -4.92 4.91
CA GLN A 215 15.72 -5.94 5.93
C GLN A 215 16.94 -5.56 6.77
N GLU A 216 17.99 -5.04 6.15
CA GLU A 216 19.25 -4.74 6.85
C GLU A 216 19.24 -3.35 7.48
N ARG A 217 19.08 -2.30 6.66
CA ARG A 217 19.07 -0.91 7.12
C ARG A 217 17.73 -0.47 7.69
N LYS A 218 16.65 -1.13 7.31
CA LYS A 218 15.30 -0.87 7.83
C LYS A 218 14.89 0.60 7.68
N ILE A 219 15.26 1.21 6.55
CA ILE A 219 14.92 2.60 6.23
C ILE A 219 13.75 2.69 5.25
N ALA A 220 13.47 1.62 4.51
CA ALA A 220 12.31 1.50 3.64
C ALA A 220 11.20 0.75 4.39
N LEU A 221 10.12 1.46 4.71
CA LEU A 221 9.05 1.02 5.60
C LEU A 221 7.76 0.73 4.82
N PRO A 222 6.95 -0.25 5.26
CA PRO A 222 5.67 -0.56 4.64
C PRO A 222 4.66 0.57 4.83
N LEU A 223 3.77 0.78 3.86
CA LEU A 223 2.67 1.75 3.99
C LEU A 223 1.47 1.14 4.73
N TYR A 224 1.07 1.77 5.83
CA TYR A 224 -0.04 1.36 6.71
C TYR A 224 0.01 -0.12 7.12
N PRO A 225 1.08 -0.59 7.79
CA PRO A 225 1.22 -1.99 8.21
C PRO A 225 0.07 -2.47 9.12
N GLN A 226 -0.59 -1.57 9.85
CA GLN A 226 -1.75 -1.84 10.69
C GLN A 226 -2.95 -2.45 9.96
N PHE A 227 -3.02 -2.34 8.63
CA PHE A 227 -4.08 -3.00 7.87
C PHE A 227 -3.94 -4.53 7.84
N GLY A 228 -2.80 -5.09 8.26
CA GLY A 228 -2.61 -6.54 8.30
C GLY A 228 -2.49 -7.19 6.92
N THR A 229 -2.41 -6.41 5.84
CA THR A 229 -2.25 -6.98 4.49
C THR A 229 -0.81 -7.38 4.17
N GLU A 230 0.17 -6.95 4.98
CA GLU A 230 1.62 -7.08 4.72
C GLU A 230 1.96 -6.62 3.28
N PRO A 231 1.99 -5.29 3.04
CA PRO A 231 2.22 -4.73 1.71
C PRO A 231 3.67 -4.99 1.24
N ASN A 232 3.86 -5.23 -0.07
CA ASN A 232 5.18 -5.38 -0.68
C ASN A 232 5.68 -4.09 -1.36
N GLY A 233 5.03 -2.95 -1.10
CA GLY A 233 5.51 -1.62 -1.44
C GLY A 233 6.07 -0.92 -0.20
N TYR A 234 7.30 -0.45 -0.29
CA TYR A 234 8.04 0.18 0.81
C TYR A 234 8.48 1.59 0.45
N TYR A 235 8.57 2.46 1.45
CA TYR A 235 8.82 3.88 1.31
C TYR A 235 9.90 4.32 2.30
N ILE A 236 10.83 5.15 1.84
CA ILE A 236 11.75 5.86 2.74
C ILE A 236 11.03 7.14 3.20
N PRO A 237 10.70 7.30 4.49
CA PRO A 237 9.95 8.45 4.97
C PRO A 237 10.71 9.77 4.74
N PRO A 238 10.04 10.86 4.31
CA PRO A 238 10.70 12.15 4.14
C PRO A 238 11.16 12.72 5.49
N ARG A 239 12.35 13.31 5.50
CA ARG A 239 12.96 13.81 6.74
C ARG A 239 12.24 15.03 7.36
N TRP A 240 11.55 15.82 6.54
CA TRP A 240 10.97 17.11 6.93
C TRP A 240 9.52 17.02 7.44
N ALA A 241 8.87 15.87 7.29
CA ALA A 241 7.49 15.68 7.77
C ALA A 241 7.50 15.29 9.26
N PRO A 242 6.48 15.70 10.05
CA PRO A 242 6.40 15.41 11.47
C PRO A 242 6.47 13.93 11.79
N ARG A 243 7.23 13.58 12.83
CA ARG A 243 7.48 12.19 13.20
C ARG A 243 6.21 11.44 13.61
N GLY A 244 5.29 12.10 14.30
CA GLY A 244 4.00 11.51 14.67
C GLY A 244 3.17 11.08 13.45
N TYR A 245 3.12 11.94 12.42
CA TYR A 245 2.42 11.64 11.17
C TYR A 245 3.07 10.48 10.41
N LEU A 246 4.39 10.50 10.27
CA LEU A 246 5.13 9.41 9.63
C LEU A 246 4.97 8.08 10.38
N THR A 247 4.93 8.11 11.71
CA THR A 247 4.70 6.92 12.53
C THR A 247 3.31 6.33 12.33
N GLN A 248 2.29 7.18 12.20
CA GLN A 248 0.93 6.74 11.86
C GLN A 248 0.90 6.02 10.50
N MET A 249 1.62 6.56 9.51
CA MET A 249 1.63 6.06 8.15
C MET A 249 2.46 4.79 7.96
N PHE A 250 3.68 4.77 8.50
CA PHE A 250 4.67 3.73 8.22
C PHE A 250 4.87 2.77 9.39
N GLY A 251 4.16 3.01 10.50
CA GLY A 251 4.41 2.31 11.75
C GLY A 251 5.68 2.81 12.45
N PRO A 252 6.09 2.14 13.54
CA PRO A 252 7.10 2.59 14.50
C PRO A 252 8.56 2.60 14.03
N GLY A 253 8.83 2.56 12.72
CA GLY A 253 10.21 2.67 12.21
C GLY A 253 11.01 1.40 12.41
#